data_AF-M0LSQ1-F1
#
_entry.id   AF-M0LSQ1-F1
#
_cell.length_a   1.000
_cell.length_b   1.000
_cell.length_c   1.000
_cell.angle_alpha   90.00
_cell.angle_beta   90.00
_cell.angle_gamma   90.00
#
_symmetry.space_group_name_H-M   'P 1'
#
loop_
_entity.id
_entity.type
_entity.pdbx_description
1 polymer ?
#
loop_
_entity_poly.entity_id
_entity_poly.type
_entity_poly.pdbx_seq_one_letter_code
_entity_poly.pdbx_strand_id
1 'polypeptide(L)'
;MSPDRLRTMNRRRAIQLLGASGAVAVAGCLGGEEEAADENGTEGDETDESRDESADSDEAQEEEADLASLEPTPEGESLSEEDISALVAAFDDQPMNEDQHEVEGEERSYTPRHVWKWVSDETLIGLHFDEPNPEEATELDYITIGQKGLFTEESQPSEEFTHFHQHTADGWEAGHGGDTGDEGYWLTHIAVREIEYPFHDEPIEPQIDYGFMPTPPEEGSEGHETDWETPDSGESDLTDADRDELIDIFDDRWTTGQDDAPHGTPAHVWKWVSEETFVFLHWDEPAVEEAENLIYFGMGVRGQFTTDDIPAGQDEEFTHFHKHEADSWEAGHGGQDPEQWGTWLVHHATRDHEMPWGEVEVGVDREFMPTPTE
;
A
#
# COMPACT_ATOMS: atom_id res chain seq x y z
N MET A 1 -11.27 -46.01 -37.36
CA MET A 1 -11.77 -44.69 -37.76
C MET A 1 -11.84 -43.86 -36.49
N SER A 2 -10.81 -43.04 -36.26
CA SER A 2 -10.79 -41.88 -35.33
C SER A 2 -10.77 -40.63 -36.21
N PRO A 3 -11.31 -39.48 -35.74
CA PRO A 3 -10.57 -38.53 -34.87
C PRO A 3 -11.54 -37.82 -33.86
N ASP A 4 -11.20 -36.87 -33.00
CA ASP A 4 -9.98 -36.46 -32.27
C ASP A 4 -10.45 -35.64 -31.06
N ARG A 5 -9.66 -35.65 -29.99
CA ARG A 5 -9.81 -34.78 -28.81
C ARG A 5 -9.10 -33.46 -29.07
N LEU A 6 -9.74 -32.33 -28.82
CA LEU A 6 -9.06 -31.04 -28.69
C LEU A 6 -8.93 -30.71 -27.20
N ARG A 7 -7.68 -30.73 -26.74
CA ARG A 7 -7.20 -30.19 -25.47
C ARG A 7 -7.11 -28.67 -25.60
N THR A 8 -7.59 -27.97 -24.58
CA THR A 8 -7.31 -26.58 -24.28
C THR A 8 -5.79 -26.36 -24.20
N MET A 9 -5.31 -25.31 -24.87
CA MET A 9 -3.90 -24.95 -24.94
C MET A 9 -3.53 -24.05 -23.76
N ASN A 10 -2.57 -24.53 -22.98
CA ASN A 10 -1.90 -23.88 -21.87
C ASN A 10 -0.90 -22.84 -22.44
N ARG A 11 -1.05 -21.56 -22.10
CA ARG A 11 -0.21 -20.44 -22.60
C ARG A 11 0.99 -20.20 -21.68
N ARG A 12 1.98 -21.10 -21.69
CA ARG A 12 3.33 -20.80 -21.16
C ARG A 12 4.33 -20.71 -22.32
N ARG A 13 4.81 -19.50 -22.63
CA ARG A 13 6.09 -19.23 -23.31
C ARG A 13 7.10 -18.98 -22.17
N ALA A 14 8.19 -19.70 -21.96
CA ALA A 14 9.27 -20.15 -22.85
C ALA A 14 10.05 -18.99 -23.50
N ILE A 15 10.82 -18.26 -22.69
CA ILE A 15 11.96 -17.47 -23.15
C ILE A 15 13.25 -18.16 -22.67
N GLN A 16 14.02 -18.66 -23.63
CA GLN A 16 15.36 -19.21 -23.44
C GLN A 16 16.42 -18.12 -23.66
N LEU A 17 17.13 -17.78 -22.57
CA LEU A 17 18.59 -17.65 -22.42
C LEU A 17 19.48 -17.62 -23.69
N LEU A 18 20.14 -16.47 -23.88
CA LEU A 18 21.54 -16.26 -24.32
C LEU A 18 21.92 -14.88 -23.73
N GLY A 19 22.92 -14.63 -22.90
CA GLY A 19 24.22 -15.25 -22.68
C GLY A 19 25.30 -14.17 -22.84
N ALA A 20 25.75 -13.54 -21.75
CA ALA A 20 26.98 -12.74 -21.72
C ALA A 20 27.64 -12.79 -20.34
N SER A 21 28.73 -13.54 -20.31
CA SER A 21 29.78 -13.68 -19.29
C SER A 21 30.33 -12.37 -18.71
N GLY A 22 30.58 -12.35 -17.39
CA GLY A 22 31.33 -11.29 -16.71
C GLY A 22 31.77 -11.63 -15.28
N ALA A 23 32.90 -12.32 -15.16
CA ALA A 23 33.84 -12.41 -14.02
C ALA A 23 33.36 -12.17 -12.57
N VAL A 24 33.24 -13.26 -11.81
CA VAL A 24 33.28 -13.24 -10.33
C VAL A 24 34.75 -13.22 -9.88
N ALA A 25 35.15 -12.16 -9.17
CA ALA A 25 36.41 -12.09 -8.46
C ALA A 25 36.25 -12.74 -7.08
N VAL A 26 36.90 -13.88 -6.87
CA VAL A 26 37.04 -14.53 -5.57
C VAL A 26 38.33 -14.02 -4.92
N ALA A 27 38.19 -13.32 -3.80
CA ALA A 27 39.21 -13.13 -2.78
C ALA A 27 38.50 -13.35 -1.43
N GLY A 28 38.98 -14.13 -0.47
CA GLY A 28 40.29 -14.71 -0.27
C GLY A 28 40.71 -14.46 1.17
N CYS A 29 40.64 -15.53 1.99
CA CYS A 29 41.48 -15.79 3.16
C CYS A 29 41.26 -14.97 4.45
N LEU A 30 40.64 -15.61 5.45
CA LEU A 30 41.07 -15.65 6.86
C LEU A 30 40.72 -17.09 7.34
N GLY A 31 41.63 -18.03 7.65
CA GLY A 31 42.76 -17.95 8.58
C GLY A 31 42.18 -17.85 9.99
N GLY A 32 42.06 -18.90 10.81
CA GLY A 32 43.03 -19.92 11.19
C GLY A 32 43.15 -19.85 12.73
N GLU A 33 42.96 -20.99 13.39
CA GLU A 33 42.68 -21.22 14.82
C GLU A 33 43.81 -20.88 15.83
N GLU A 34 43.44 -21.04 17.12
CA GLU A 34 44.26 -21.26 18.34
C GLU A 34 44.82 -20.01 19.03
N GLU A 35 44.97 -19.89 20.36
CA GLU A 35 44.53 -20.61 21.56
C GLU A 35 44.95 -19.71 22.77
N ALA A 36 44.32 -19.95 23.94
CA ALA A 36 44.87 -19.87 25.29
C ALA A 36 45.21 -18.52 25.98
N ALA A 37 44.48 -18.31 27.09
CA ALA A 37 44.94 -18.04 28.47
C ALA A 37 45.93 -16.88 28.74
N ASP A 38 45.59 -16.00 29.69
CA ASP A 38 46.04 -16.16 31.09
C ASP A 38 45.40 -15.13 32.04
N GLU A 39 45.38 -15.50 33.32
CA GLU A 39 44.80 -14.84 34.48
C GLU A 39 45.68 -13.71 35.08
N ASN A 40 45.10 -13.05 36.11
CA ASN A 40 45.62 -12.03 37.05
C ASN A 40 45.45 -10.58 36.58
N GLY A 41 44.79 -9.70 37.33
CA GLY A 41 44.70 -9.60 38.78
C GLY A 41 45.43 -8.33 39.20
N THR A 42 44.75 -7.42 39.92
CA THR A 42 45.27 -6.59 41.02
C THR A 42 44.26 -5.49 41.37
N GLU A 43 43.79 -5.56 42.62
CA GLU A 43 43.04 -4.54 43.36
C GLU A 43 43.91 -3.34 43.74
N GLY A 44 43.26 -2.22 44.06
CA GLY A 44 43.80 -1.07 44.79
C GLY A 44 43.74 0.21 43.94
N ASP A 45 43.42 1.39 44.44
CA ASP A 45 43.18 1.87 45.81
C ASP A 45 42.63 3.30 45.66
N GLU A 46 42.16 3.83 46.76
CA GLU A 46 41.27 4.96 46.98
C GLU A 46 41.76 6.37 46.56
N THR A 47 40.76 7.23 46.32
CA THR A 47 40.67 8.66 46.70
C THR A 47 41.70 9.68 46.20
N ASP A 48 41.25 10.71 45.50
CA ASP A 48 41.53 12.11 45.90
C ASP A 48 40.47 13.06 45.35
N GLU A 49 39.85 13.83 46.26
CA GLU A 49 39.03 15.00 45.93
C GLU A 49 39.96 16.23 45.91
N SER A 50 39.81 17.13 44.93
CA SER A 50 39.57 18.56 45.19
C SER A 50 39.87 19.47 44.00
N ARG A 51 39.01 20.51 43.88
CA ARG A 51 39.25 21.88 43.34
C ARG A 51 39.37 22.03 41.82
N ASP A 52 38.97 23.14 41.20
CA ASP A 52 38.20 24.35 41.53
C ASP A 52 38.06 25.07 40.17
N GLU A 53 36.94 25.75 40.01
CA GLU A 53 36.53 26.72 39.00
C GLU A 53 37.56 27.23 37.96
N SER A 54 37.18 27.24 36.68
CA SER A 54 36.75 28.45 35.97
C SER A 54 36.74 28.30 34.43
N ALA A 55 35.69 28.87 33.84
CA ALA A 55 35.65 29.57 32.55
C ALA A 55 36.01 28.80 31.26
N ASP A 56 34.97 28.55 30.46
CA ASP A 56 34.77 28.97 29.06
C ASP A 56 33.64 28.05 28.55
N SER A 57 32.38 28.51 28.45
CA SER A 57 31.83 29.15 27.24
C SER A 57 32.45 28.66 25.94
N ASP A 58 32.46 27.36 25.73
CA ASP A 58 32.62 26.76 24.42
C ASP A 58 31.38 25.90 24.14
N GLU A 59 30.53 26.44 23.27
CA GLU A 59 29.76 25.72 22.25
C GLU A 59 28.82 24.63 22.79
N ALA A 60 27.51 24.84 22.92
CA ALA A 60 26.58 24.93 21.78
C ALA A 60 27.00 24.03 20.59
N GLN A 61 27.44 22.81 20.90
CA GLN A 61 27.43 21.65 20.02
C GLN A 61 26.46 20.70 20.72
N GLU A 62 25.17 20.63 20.35
CA GLU A 62 24.62 19.66 19.39
C GLU A 62 23.12 20.01 19.11
N GLU A 63 22.77 21.29 18.93
CA GLU A 63 21.40 21.69 18.49
C GLU A 63 21.27 21.82 16.96
N GLU A 64 22.26 21.36 16.21
CA GLU A 64 22.20 21.18 14.74
C GLU A 64 22.43 19.69 14.41
N ALA A 65 21.57 18.83 14.96
CA ALA A 65 21.20 17.62 14.22
C ALA A 65 20.28 18.14 13.12
N ASP A 66 20.90 18.43 11.98
CA ASP A 66 20.36 19.14 10.83
C ASP A 66 18.88 18.81 10.57
N LEU A 67 18.10 19.86 10.31
CA LEU A 67 16.72 19.78 9.85
C LEU A 67 16.70 19.03 8.49
N ALA A 68 16.77 17.71 8.53
CA ALA A 68 16.66 16.89 7.33
C ALA A 68 15.29 17.11 6.67
N SER A 69 15.26 17.03 5.35
CA SER A 69 14.09 17.31 4.50
C SER A 69 13.59 18.77 4.45
N LEU A 70 14.46 19.78 4.56
CA LEU A 70 14.06 21.16 4.27
C LEU A 70 13.91 21.45 2.76
N GLU A 71 14.53 20.63 1.92
CA GLU A 71 14.31 20.70 0.47
C GLU A 71 13.05 19.91 0.11
N PRO A 72 12.28 20.34 -0.91
CA PRO A 72 11.15 19.57 -1.40
C PRO A 72 11.53 18.13 -1.70
N THR A 73 10.73 17.19 -1.23
CA THR A 73 10.79 15.78 -1.62
C THR A 73 10.87 15.71 -3.15
N PRO A 74 11.77 14.91 -3.76
CA PRO A 74 11.83 14.74 -5.20
C PRO A 74 10.47 14.35 -5.81
N GLU A 75 10.23 14.78 -7.05
CA GLU A 75 9.03 14.35 -7.81
C GLU A 75 9.15 12.87 -8.16
N GLY A 76 8.02 12.17 -8.09
CA GLY A 76 7.88 10.81 -8.60
C GLY A 76 7.85 10.72 -10.13
N GLU A 77 8.01 9.52 -10.66
CA GLU A 77 7.72 9.23 -12.07
C GLU A 77 6.27 8.73 -12.18
N SER A 78 5.48 9.33 -13.08
CA SER A 78 4.17 8.77 -13.43
C SER A 78 4.31 7.37 -14.05
N LEU A 79 3.25 6.56 -13.95
CA LEU A 79 3.24 5.21 -14.51
C LEU A 79 3.57 5.20 -16.01
N SER A 80 4.51 4.35 -16.41
CA SER A 80 4.75 4.08 -17.82
C SER A 80 3.72 3.09 -18.38
N GLU A 81 3.64 2.97 -19.71
CA GLU A 81 2.83 1.93 -20.37
C GLU A 81 3.21 0.51 -19.90
N GLU A 82 4.49 0.29 -19.54
CA GLU A 82 4.98 -0.98 -19.01
C GLU A 82 4.50 -1.23 -17.59
N ASP A 83 4.49 -0.20 -16.74
CA ASP A 83 3.98 -0.28 -15.37
C ASP A 83 2.47 -0.56 -15.34
N ILE A 84 1.69 0.16 -16.16
CA ILE A 84 0.24 -0.07 -16.28
C ILE A 84 -0.02 -1.50 -16.76
N SER A 85 0.72 -1.96 -17.78
CA SER A 85 0.58 -3.32 -18.29
C SER A 85 0.91 -4.39 -17.23
N ALA A 86 1.92 -4.14 -16.39
CA ALA A 86 2.30 -5.05 -15.31
C ALA A 86 1.24 -5.07 -14.19
N LEU A 87 0.73 -3.90 -13.78
CA LEU A 87 -0.34 -3.79 -12.79
C LEU A 87 -1.62 -4.49 -13.27
N VAL A 88 -2.05 -4.25 -14.51
CA VAL A 88 -3.22 -4.91 -15.11
C VAL A 88 -3.04 -6.44 -15.18
N ALA A 89 -1.82 -6.92 -15.41
CA ALA A 89 -1.54 -8.34 -15.43
C ALA A 89 -1.51 -8.98 -14.04
N ALA A 90 -1.04 -8.25 -13.02
CA ALA A 90 -0.96 -8.74 -11.64
C ALA A 90 -2.33 -8.73 -10.92
N PHE A 91 -3.21 -7.80 -11.29
CA PHE A 91 -4.57 -7.66 -10.77
C PHE A 91 -5.58 -8.36 -11.69
N ASP A 92 -5.41 -9.66 -11.90
CA ASP A 92 -6.17 -10.44 -12.90
C ASP A 92 -7.38 -11.21 -12.35
N ASP A 93 -7.74 -11.00 -11.09
CA ASP A 93 -8.90 -11.66 -10.47
C ASP A 93 -10.22 -11.08 -10.98
N GLN A 94 -11.28 -11.88 -10.89
CA GLN A 94 -12.59 -11.61 -11.48
C GLN A 94 -13.70 -11.84 -10.42
N PRO A 95 -13.78 -10.96 -9.40
CA PRO A 95 -14.74 -11.10 -8.31
C PRO A 95 -16.22 -10.88 -8.74
N MET A 96 -16.48 -10.37 -9.94
CA MET A 96 -17.83 -10.18 -10.48
C MET A 96 -18.21 -11.25 -11.52
N ASN A 97 -19.50 -11.48 -11.74
CA ASN A 97 -19.98 -12.38 -12.80
C ASN A 97 -19.69 -11.83 -14.21
N GLU A 98 -19.61 -12.72 -15.19
CA GLU A 98 -19.27 -12.39 -16.58
C GLU A 98 -20.16 -11.29 -17.20
N ASP A 99 -21.44 -11.20 -16.81
CA ASP A 99 -22.36 -10.17 -17.33
C ASP A 99 -21.95 -8.75 -16.91
N GLN A 100 -21.21 -8.60 -15.81
CA GLN A 100 -20.67 -7.33 -15.35
C GLN A 100 -19.33 -6.97 -16.01
N HIS A 101 -18.72 -7.87 -16.78
CA HIS A 101 -17.47 -7.64 -17.50
C HIS A 101 -17.69 -7.10 -18.92
N GLU A 102 -18.91 -7.19 -19.46
CA GLU A 102 -19.24 -6.79 -20.83
C GLU A 102 -20.29 -5.66 -20.87
N VAL A 103 -20.00 -4.58 -21.60
CA VAL A 103 -21.03 -3.67 -22.11
C VAL A 103 -21.23 -3.99 -23.60
N GLU A 104 -22.44 -4.34 -24.04
CA GLU A 104 -22.73 -4.72 -25.43
C GLU A 104 -22.49 -3.58 -26.46
N GLY A 105 -21.68 -3.85 -27.50
CA GLY A 105 -21.48 -2.98 -28.68
C GLY A 105 -20.48 -3.53 -29.73
N GLU A 106 -20.66 -3.24 -31.03
CA GLU A 106 -19.75 -3.70 -32.12
C GLU A 106 -18.37 -3.00 -32.15
N GLU A 107 -18.15 -2.02 -31.28
CA GLU A 107 -16.86 -1.50 -30.84
C GLU A 107 -16.69 -2.01 -29.41
N ARG A 108 -15.62 -2.73 -29.09
CA ARG A 108 -15.41 -3.36 -27.78
C ARG A 108 -15.51 -2.30 -26.67
N SER A 109 -16.65 -2.23 -25.99
CA SER A 109 -16.86 -1.36 -24.84
C SER A 109 -16.52 -2.14 -23.58
N TYR A 110 -15.32 -1.87 -23.06
CA TYR A 110 -14.95 -2.27 -21.71
C TYR A 110 -15.75 -1.43 -20.72
N THR A 111 -16.29 -2.04 -19.68
CA THR A 111 -16.41 -1.40 -18.38
C THR A 111 -16.29 -2.47 -17.31
N PRO A 112 -15.47 -2.26 -16.28
CA PRO A 112 -14.69 -1.04 -16.02
C PRO A 112 -13.20 -1.28 -16.02
N ARG A 113 -12.46 -0.21 -16.33
CA ARG A 113 -11.39 0.45 -15.58
C ARG A 113 -10.81 -0.19 -14.30
N HIS A 114 -11.56 -1.07 -13.63
CA HIS A 114 -11.17 -1.77 -12.43
C HIS A 114 -10.49 -3.09 -12.77
N VAL A 115 -9.35 -3.30 -12.15
CA VAL A 115 -8.68 -4.60 -12.07
C VAL A 115 -8.55 -4.96 -10.60
N TRP A 116 -8.65 -6.24 -10.26
CA TRP A 116 -8.82 -6.70 -8.88
C TRP A 116 -7.78 -7.74 -8.51
N LYS A 117 -7.44 -7.79 -7.22
CA LYS A 117 -6.60 -8.82 -6.64
C LYS A 117 -7.16 -9.23 -5.29
N TRP A 118 -7.43 -10.51 -5.11
CA TRP A 118 -7.72 -11.09 -3.80
C TRP A 118 -6.46 -11.04 -2.94
N VAL A 119 -6.64 -10.61 -1.70
CA VAL A 119 -5.56 -10.57 -0.71
C VAL A 119 -5.89 -11.41 0.52
N SER A 120 -7.14 -11.81 0.67
CA SER A 120 -7.61 -12.81 1.63
C SER A 120 -8.90 -13.46 1.13
N ASP A 121 -9.47 -14.39 1.91
CA ASP A 121 -10.76 -15.02 1.60
C ASP A 121 -11.94 -14.01 1.60
N GLU A 122 -11.77 -12.83 2.20
CA GLU A 122 -12.83 -11.83 2.39
C GLU A 122 -12.50 -10.44 1.85
N THR A 123 -11.23 -10.15 1.57
CA THR A 123 -10.78 -8.83 1.14
C THR A 123 -10.12 -8.90 -0.23
N LEU A 124 -10.48 -7.95 -1.08
CA LEU A 124 -9.84 -7.67 -2.35
C LEU A 124 -9.33 -6.23 -2.38
N ILE A 125 -8.30 -6.00 -3.18
CA ILE A 125 -7.83 -4.66 -3.55
C ILE A 125 -8.05 -4.44 -5.04
N GLY A 126 -8.19 -3.19 -5.45
CA GLY A 126 -8.46 -2.83 -6.82
C GLY A 126 -7.71 -1.58 -7.27
N LEU A 127 -7.56 -1.47 -8.59
CA LEU A 127 -7.02 -0.30 -9.27
C LEU A 127 -8.06 0.19 -10.28
N HIS A 128 -8.40 1.48 -10.24
CA HIS A 128 -9.33 2.13 -11.16
C HIS A 128 -8.54 3.07 -12.09
N PHE A 129 -8.48 2.75 -13.38
CA PHE A 129 -7.77 3.53 -14.39
C PHE A 129 -8.62 4.60 -15.11
N ASP A 130 -7.97 5.56 -15.76
CA ASP A 130 -8.62 6.65 -16.50
C ASP A 130 -9.41 6.20 -17.75
N GLU A 131 -9.02 5.08 -18.37
CA GLU A 131 -9.65 4.56 -19.59
C GLU A 131 -10.49 3.31 -19.33
N PRO A 132 -11.67 3.18 -19.97
CA PRO A 132 -12.55 2.01 -19.79
C PRO A 132 -11.85 0.67 -20.00
N ASN A 133 -10.89 0.61 -20.93
CA ASN A 133 -10.00 -0.53 -21.11
C ASN A 133 -8.68 -0.26 -20.36
N PRO A 134 -8.35 -1.02 -19.31
CA PRO A 134 -7.08 -0.86 -18.62
C PRO A 134 -5.84 -1.04 -19.52
N GLU A 135 -5.93 -1.80 -20.61
CA GLU A 135 -4.82 -1.94 -21.58
C GLU A 135 -4.58 -0.65 -22.42
N GLU A 136 -5.51 0.31 -22.40
CA GLU A 136 -5.42 1.60 -23.08
C GLU A 136 -5.21 2.77 -22.10
N ALA A 137 -5.17 2.49 -20.81
CA ALA A 137 -5.02 3.48 -19.75
C ALA A 137 -3.67 4.19 -19.81
N THR A 138 -3.67 5.42 -19.33
CA THR A 138 -2.46 6.23 -19.17
C THR A 138 -2.21 6.68 -17.74
N GLU A 139 -3.24 6.65 -16.89
CA GLU A 139 -3.17 7.14 -15.52
C GLU A 139 -4.01 6.26 -14.58
N LEU A 140 -3.60 6.19 -13.31
CA LEU A 140 -4.38 5.58 -12.24
C LEU A 140 -5.23 6.65 -11.54
N ASP A 141 -6.53 6.43 -11.42
CA ASP A 141 -7.47 7.38 -10.79
C ASP A 141 -7.69 7.05 -9.32
N TYR A 142 -7.97 5.78 -9.01
CA TYR A 142 -8.19 5.32 -7.64
C TYR A 142 -7.45 4.02 -7.34
N ILE A 143 -7.13 3.84 -6.06
CA ILE A 143 -7.00 2.52 -5.45
C ILE A 143 -8.28 2.20 -4.65
N THR A 144 -8.63 0.93 -4.58
CA THR A 144 -9.85 0.47 -3.91
C THR A 144 -9.53 -0.66 -2.94
N ILE A 145 -10.19 -0.67 -1.79
CA ILE A 145 -10.22 -1.81 -0.88
C ILE A 145 -11.68 -2.26 -0.80
N GLY A 146 -11.90 -3.57 -0.97
CA GLY A 146 -13.22 -4.18 -0.92
C GLY A 146 -13.30 -5.32 0.06
N GLN A 147 -14.35 -5.38 0.87
CA GLN A 147 -14.63 -6.51 1.76
C GLN A 147 -15.96 -7.16 1.39
N LYS A 148 -15.99 -8.51 1.38
CA LYS A 148 -17.22 -9.28 1.19
C LYS A 148 -18.26 -8.86 2.22
N GLY A 149 -19.52 -8.83 1.80
CA GLY A 149 -20.63 -8.56 2.70
C GLY A 149 -21.97 -8.69 2.02
N LEU A 150 -23.00 -8.35 2.79
CA LEU A 150 -24.36 -8.17 2.34
C LEU A 150 -24.68 -6.67 2.26
N PHE A 151 -25.60 -6.28 1.39
CA PHE A 151 -26.08 -4.90 1.31
C PHE A 151 -27.01 -4.56 2.49
N THR A 152 -26.44 -4.39 3.67
CA THR A 152 -27.12 -4.03 4.93
C THR A 152 -26.21 -3.17 5.82
N GLU A 153 -26.80 -2.38 6.72
CA GLU A 153 -26.03 -1.58 7.70
C GLU A 153 -25.16 -2.48 8.60
N GLU A 154 -25.67 -3.64 9.00
CA GLU A 154 -24.96 -4.55 9.91
C GLU A 154 -23.80 -5.31 9.25
N SER A 155 -23.78 -5.41 7.92
CA SER A 155 -22.72 -6.07 7.18
C SER A 155 -21.74 -5.07 6.56
N GLN A 156 -22.01 -3.77 6.62
CA GLN A 156 -21.08 -2.72 6.26
C GLN A 156 -19.94 -2.69 7.31
N PRO A 157 -18.66 -2.85 6.92
CA PRO A 157 -17.57 -2.99 7.90
C PRO A 157 -17.41 -1.75 8.79
N SER A 158 -17.45 -0.58 8.18
CA SER A 158 -17.39 0.73 8.83
C SER A 158 -18.00 1.81 7.93
N GLU A 159 -18.16 3.02 8.44
CA GLU A 159 -18.73 4.15 7.68
C GLU A 159 -17.86 4.58 6.47
N GLU A 160 -16.60 4.16 6.41
CA GLU A 160 -15.67 4.53 5.32
C GLU A 160 -15.92 3.74 4.02
N PHE A 161 -16.52 2.55 4.15
CA PHE A 161 -16.95 1.73 3.04
C PHE A 161 -18.27 2.24 2.46
N THR A 162 -18.22 3.34 1.73
CA THR A 162 -19.39 4.10 1.29
C THR A 162 -20.10 3.52 0.06
N HIS A 163 -19.45 2.64 -0.68
CA HIS A 163 -19.96 2.08 -1.94
C HIS A 163 -20.15 0.56 -1.83
N PHE A 164 -21.25 0.03 -2.34
CA PHE A 164 -21.53 -1.39 -2.43
C PHE A 164 -21.68 -1.80 -3.88
N HIS A 165 -21.06 -2.92 -4.24
CA HIS A 165 -21.19 -3.51 -5.56
C HIS A 165 -21.54 -5.00 -5.45
N GLN A 166 -22.66 -5.40 -6.04
CA GLN A 166 -23.05 -6.81 -6.11
C GLN A 166 -22.00 -7.63 -6.88
N HIS A 167 -21.73 -8.85 -6.41
CA HIS A 167 -20.87 -9.78 -7.15
C HIS A 167 -21.58 -10.38 -8.37
N THR A 168 -22.92 -10.40 -8.37
CA THR A 168 -23.75 -10.87 -9.48
C THR A 168 -24.81 -9.84 -9.87
N ALA A 169 -24.77 -9.34 -11.11
CA ALA A 169 -25.81 -8.48 -11.67
C ALA A 169 -25.95 -8.64 -13.19
N ASP A 170 -27.04 -8.12 -13.76
CA ASP A 170 -27.30 -8.08 -15.21
C ASP A 170 -26.55 -6.90 -15.90
N GLY A 171 -25.26 -6.72 -15.58
CA GLY A 171 -24.41 -5.64 -16.09
C GLY A 171 -23.82 -4.73 -15.02
N TRP A 172 -22.70 -4.08 -15.32
CA TRP A 172 -21.94 -3.26 -14.37
C TRP A 172 -22.80 -2.20 -13.66
N GLU A 173 -23.55 -1.40 -14.43
CA GLU A 173 -24.39 -0.33 -13.87
C GLU A 173 -25.46 -0.86 -12.90
N ALA A 174 -25.90 -2.11 -13.09
CA ALA A 174 -26.89 -2.76 -12.23
C ALA A 174 -26.27 -3.34 -10.95
N GLY A 175 -24.94 -3.47 -10.89
CA GLY A 175 -24.20 -3.96 -9.74
C GLY A 175 -24.11 -2.96 -8.59
N HIS A 176 -24.23 -1.66 -8.85
CA HIS A 176 -24.15 -0.63 -7.81
C HIS A 176 -25.35 -0.69 -6.83
N GLY A 177 -25.06 -0.87 -5.53
CA GLY A 177 -26.06 -1.07 -4.48
C GLY A 177 -26.76 -2.43 -4.61
N GLY A 178 -28.00 -2.53 -4.15
CA GLY A 178 -28.79 -3.76 -4.26
C GLY A 178 -30.12 -3.67 -3.50
N ASP A 179 -30.84 -4.78 -3.45
CA ASP A 179 -31.88 -5.02 -2.47
C ASP A 179 -31.23 -5.41 -1.12
N THR A 180 -31.92 -5.14 -0.01
CA THR A 180 -31.42 -5.47 1.34
C THR A 180 -31.04 -6.95 1.45
N GLY A 181 -29.77 -7.20 1.79
CA GLY A 181 -29.24 -8.56 1.94
C GLY A 181 -28.64 -9.18 0.67
N ASP A 182 -28.56 -8.43 -0.44
CA ASP A 182 -27.83 -8.89 -1.63
C ASP A 182 -26.34 -9.06 -1.34
N GLU A 183 -25.71 -10.07 -1.94
CA GLU A 183 -24.31 -10.42 -1.75
C GLU A 183 -23.40 -9.58 -2.65
N GLY A 184 -22.25 -9.16 -2.12
CA GLY A 184 -21.31 -8.33 -2.86
C GLY A 184 -20.18 -7.79 -1.99
N TYR A 185 -19.73 -6.60 -2.34
CA TYR A 185 -18.54 -5.99 -1.77
C TYR A 185 -18.83 -4.59 -1.29
N TRP A 186 -18.49 -4.31 -0.04
CA TRP A 186 -18.36 -2.96 0.52
C TRP A 186 -16.99 -2.42 0.14
N LEU A 187 -16.94 -1.25 -0.50
CA LEU A 187 -15.75 -0.67 -1.13
C LEU A 187 -15.43 0.72 -0.57
N THR A 188 -14.14 0.95 -0.29
CA THR A 188 -13.54 2.26 -0.04
C THR A 188 -12.73 2.66 -1.26
N HIS A 189 -12.93 3.87 -1.79
CA HIS A 189 -12.17 4.40 -2.93
C HIS A 189 -11.25 5.52 -2.46
N ILE A 190 -9.99 5.47 -2.88
CA ILE A 190 -8.98 6.46 -2.53
C ILE A 190 -8.43 7.04 -3.83
N ALA A 191 -8.70 8.31 -4.09
CA ALA A 191 -8.24 9.03 -5.27
C ALA A 191 -6.75 9.31 -5.13
N VAL A 192 -5.95 8.95 -6.14
CA VAL A 192 -4.48 9.08 -6.10
C VAL A 192 -3.95 10.25 -6.94
N ARG A 193 -4.84 10.98 -7.61
CA ARG A 193 -4.52 12.17 -8.40
C ARG A 193 -5.74 13.07 -8.50
N GLU A 194 -5.56 14.29 -9.00
CA GLU A 194 -6.69 15.14 -9.35
C GLU A 194 -7.47 14.50 -10.52
N ILE A 195 -8.78 14.29 -10.32
CA ILE A 195 -9.67 13.64 -11.29
C ILE A 195 -10.99 14.41 -11.42
N GLU A 196 -11.55 14.40 -12.64
CA GLU A 196 -12.84 14.98 -12.97
C GLU A 196 -13.84 13.86 -13.32
N TYR A 197 -14.80 13.59 -12.43
CA TYR A 197 -15.86 12.61 -12.65
C TYR A 197 -17.24 13.29 -12.71
N PRO A 198 -18.19 12.76 -13.52
CA PRO A 198 -19.50 13.39 -13.72
C PRO A 198 -20.42 13.32 -12.50
N PHE A 199 -20.05 12.55 -11.47
CA PHE A 199 -20.79 12.44 -10.21
C PHE A 199 -20.25 13.38 -9.11
N HIS A 200 -19.18 14.14 -9.37
CA HIS A 200 -18.72 15.23 -8.52
C HIS A 200 -18.96 16.59 -9.17
N ASP A 201 -19.28 17.61 -8.35
CA ASP A 201 -19.48 18.99 -8.80
C ASP A 201 -18.14 19.75 -9.00
N GLU A 202 -17.09 19.33 -8.28
CA GLU A 202 -15.74 19.90 -8.30
C GLU A 202 -14.72 18.76 -8.57
N PRO A 203 -13.51 19.07 -9.06
CA PRO A 203 -12.44 18.09 -9.15
C PRO A 203 -12.15 17.44 -7.80
N ILE A 204 -11.76 16.18 -7.83
CA ILE A 204 -11.44 15.37 -6.65
C ILE A 204 -9.92 15.39 -6.54
N GLU A 205 -9.39 16.04 -5.51
CA GLU A 205 -7.96 16.00 -5.18
C GLU A 205 -7.59 14.64 -4.55
N PRO A 206 -6.30 14.28 -4.44
CA PRO A 206 -5.90 13.04 -3.76
C PRO A 206 -6.49 12.96 -2.34
N GLN A 207 -7.28 11.93 -2.04
CA GLN A 207 -8.01 11.79 -0.77
C GLN A 207 -8.70 10.42 -0.67
N ILE A 208 -9.23 10.08 0.52
CA ILE A 208 -10.30 9.07 0.61
C ILE A 208 -11.60 9.69 0.08
N ASP A 209 -12.16 9.12 -0.99
CA ASP A 209 -13.33 9.67 -1.66
C ASP A 209 -14.63 9.06 -1.13
N TYR A 210 -15.10 9.58 0.01
CA TYR A 210 -16.42 9.23 0.56
C TYR A 210 -17.60 9.64 -0.35
N GLY A 211 -17.35 10.45 -1.38
CA GLY A 211 -18.33 10.87 -2.37
C GLY A 211 -18.43 9.93 -3.57
N PHE A 212 -17.59 8.90 -3.66
CA PHE A 212 -17.59 7.96 -4.77
C PHE A 212 -18.89 7.14 -4.81
N MET A 213 -19.85 7.60 -5.61
CA MET A 213 -21.12 6.93 -5.89
C MET A 213 -21.75 6.22 -4.66
N PRO A 214 -21.95 6.90 -3.52
CA PRO A 214 -22.30 6.24 -2.27
C PRO A 214 -23.62 5.47 -2.38
N THR A 215 -23.67 4.30 -1.75
CA THR A 215 -24.85 3.41 -1.72
C THR A 215 -25.28 3.18 -0.26
N PRO A 216 -26.15 4.04 0.28
CA PRO A 216 -26.60 3.90 1.66
C PRO A 216 -27.37 2.58 1.85
N PRO A 217 -26.95 1.70 2.77
CA PRO A 217 -27.71 0.49 3.07
C PRO A 217 -28.96 0.79 3.90
N GLU A 218 -29.83 -0.21 4.03
CA GLU A 218 -30.93 -0.21 5.01
C GLU A 218 -30.65 -1.27 6.10
N GLU A 219 -31.28 -1.11 7.27
CA GLU A 219 -31.28 -2.15 8.33
C GLU A 219 -31.73 -3.51 7.76
N GLY A 220 -30.94 -4.55 7.96
CA GLY A 220 -31.16 -5.89 7.45
C GLY A 220 -31.79 -6.87 8.45
N SER A 221 -31.78 -8.15 8.09
CA SER A 221 -31.88 -9.23 9.08
C SER A 221 -30.48 -9.60 9.55
N GLU A 222 -30.26 -9.63 10.87
CA GLU A 222 -28.97 -9.86 11.55
C GLU A 222 -27.96 -10.72 10.76
N GLY A 223 -26.75 -10.19 10.51
CA GLY A 223 -25.57 -10.99 10.12
C GLY A 223 -24.63 -10.34 9.09
N HIS A 224 -23.38 -10.80 9.11
CA HIS A 224 -22.35 -10.62 8.08
C HIS A 224 -21.99 -12.03 7.57
N GLU A 225 -22.95 -12.67 6.88
CA GLU A 225 -22.74 -14.02 6.33
C GLU A 225 -22.06 -13.91 4.95
N THR A 226 -20.76 -14.19 4.90
CA THR A 226 -19.89 -14.10 3.72
C THR A 226 -19.55 -15.48 3.12
N ASP A 227 -20.23 -16.54 3.57
CA ASP A 227 -20.03 -17.96 3.17
C ASP A 227 -20.48 -18.28 1.72
N TRP A 228 -20.65 -17.27 0.87
CA TRP A 228 -20.95 -17.44 -0.55
C TRP A 228 -19.65 -17.58 -1.37
N GLU A 229 -19.70 -18.46 -2.37
CA GLU A 229 -18.58 -18.68 -3.30
C GLU A 229 -18.53 -17.54 -4.31
N THR A 230 -17.34 -16.99 -4.55
CA THR A 230 -17.19 -15.92 -5.55
C THR A 230 -17.27 -16.49 -6.99
N PRO A 231 -17.58 -15.66 -7.99
CA PRO A 231 -17.70 -16.11 -9.38
C PRO A 231 -16.47 -16.83 -9.95
N ASP A 232 -15.25 -16.41 -9.60
CA ASP A 232 -14.01 -17.00 -10.08
C ASP A 232 -13.42 -18.05 -9.12
N SER A 233 -13.94 -18.14 -7.89
CA SER A 233 -13.39 -18.97 -6.81
C SER A 233 -11.93 -18.63 -6.49
N GLY A 234 -11.53 -17.39 -6.75
CA GLY A 234 -10.18 -16.87 -6.57
C GLY A 234 -9.88 -16.36 -5.16
N GLU A 235 -10.87 -16.33 -4.27
CA GLU A 235 -10.71 -15.85 -2.91
C GLU A 235 -9.67 -16.68 -2.15
N SER A 236 -8.53 -16.06 -1.88
CA SER A 236 -7.46 -16.60 -1.04
C SER A 236 -6.46 -15.53 -0.65
N ASP A 237 -5.59 -15.86 0.31
CA ASP A 237 -4.33 -15.13 0.48
C ASP A 237 -3.51 -15.12 -0.83
N LEU A 238 -2.67 -14.11 -0.98
CA LEU A 238 -1.72 -14.02 -2.08
C LEU A 238 -0.81 -15.25 -2.11
N THR A 239 -0.55 -15.78 -3.30
CA THR A 239 0.48 -16.81 -3.43
C THR A 239 1.87 -16.18 -3.37
N ASP A 240 2.91 -16.96 -3.03
CA ASP A 240 4.31 -16.51 -3.11
C ASP A 240 4.63 -15.86 -4.47
N ALA A 241 4.03 -16.39 -5.56
CA ALA A 241 4.25 -15.86 -6.90
C ALA A 241 3.59 -14.49 -7.11
N ASP A 242 2.37 -14.30 -6.61
CA ASP A 242 1.67 -13.01 -6.69
C ASP A 242 2.38 -11.96 -5.83
N ARG A 243 2.81 -12.36 -4.62
CA ARG A 243 3.60 -11.52 -3.72
C ARG A 243 4.91 -11.08 -4.39
N ASP A 244 5.68 -12.03 -4.92
CA ASP A 244 6.95 -11.73 -5.59
C ASP A 244 6.75 -10.83 -6.82
N GLU A 245 5.68 -11.04 -7.60
CA GLU A 245 5.32 -10.18 -8.74
C GLU A 245 4.95 -8.75 -8.30
N LEU A 246 4.15 -8.59 -7.23
CA LEU A 246 3.83 -7.27 -6.68
C LEU A 246 5.08 -6.56 -6.13
N ILE A 247 5.98 -7.26 -5.44
CA ILE A 247 7.25 -6.69 -4.97
C ILE A 247 8.10 -6.18 -6.14
N ASP A 248 8.16 -6.94 -7.24
CA ASP A 248 8.90 -6.55 -8.44
C ASP A 248 8.28 -5.32 -9.14
N ILE A 249 6.97 -5.13 -9.05
CA ILE A 249 6.26 -3.96 -9.62
C ILE A 249 6.42 -2.71 -8.76
N PHE A 250 6.39 -2.88 -7.43
CA PHE A 250 6.47 -1.80 -6.43
C PHE A 250 7.93 -1.56 -5.98
N ASP A 251 8.83 -1.34 -6.94
CA ASP A 251 10.27 -1.27 -6.70
C ASP A 251 10.83 0.16 -6.55
N ASP A 252 9.97 1.17 -6.47
CA ASP A 252 10.40 2.55 -6.40
C ASP A 252 11.02 2.89 -5.03
N ARG A 253 11.91 3.88 -5.06
CA ARG A 253 12.49 4.45 -3.85
C ARG A 253 12.02 5.88 -3.68
N TRP A 254 11.55 6.18 -2.48
CA TRP A 254 11.18 7.55 -2.13
C TRP A 254 11.86 8.07 -0.87
N THR A 255 12.54 7.25 -0.05
CA THR A 255 13.28 7.74 1.13
C THR A 255 14.80 7.69 0.95
N THR A 256 15.51 8.54 1.68
CA THR A 256 16.99 8.60 1.71
C THR A 256 17.49 8.60 3.15
N GLY A 257 18.52 7.79 3.44
CA GLY A 257 19.19 7.76 4.76
C GLY A 257 18.51 6.91 5.83
N GLN A 258 17.42 6.23 5.47
CA GLN A 258 16.50 5.57 6.39
C GLN A 258 16.47 4.04 6.21
N ASP A 259 17.55 3.48 5.66
CA ASP A 259 17.66 2.04 5.32
C ASP A 259 17.76 1.12 6.56
N ASP A 260 18.04 1.68 7.74
CA ASP A 260 18.29 0.94 8.99
C ASP A 260 17.02 0.76 9.84
N ALA A 261 15.90 0.36 9.22
CA ALA A 261 14.67 0.10 9.96
C ALA A 261 14.89 -0.94 11.09
N PRO A 262 14.34 -0.73 12.31
CA PRO A 262 14.51 -1.66 13.41
C PRO A 262 14.10 -3.08 13.03
N HIS A 263 14.85 -4.07 13.52
CA HIS A 263 14.47 -5.48 13.39
C HIS A 263 13.04 -5.70 13.89
N GLY A 264 12.16 -6.22 13.02
CA GLY A 264 10.75 -6.40 13.34
C GLY A 264 9.81 -5.35 12.75
N THR A 265 10.32 -4.30 12.11
CA THR A 265 9.49 -3.33 11.37
C THR A 265 9.04 -3.96 10.07
N PRO A 266 7.73 -4.10 9.81
CA PRO A 266 7.28 -4.77 8.61
C PRO A 266 7.62 -3.98 7.32
N ALA A 267 7.80 -4.71 6.23
CA ALA A 267 8.35 -4.17 4.99
C ALA A 267 7.33 -3.35 4.20
N HIS A 268 7.81 -2.27 3.58
CA HIS A 268 7.04 -1.45 2.66
C HIS A 268 7.69 -1.43 1.28
N VAL A 269 6.87 -1.52 0.25
CA VAL A 269 7.26 -1.39 -1.15
C VAL A 269 6.32 -0.38 -1.82
N TRP A 270 6.84 0.40 -2.77
CA TRP A 270 6.19 1.65 -3.22
C TRP A 270 6.20 1.73 -4.74
N LYS A 271 5.19 2.40 -5.30
CA LYS A 271 5.13 2.74 -6.72
C LYS A 271 4.62 4.15 -6.88
N TRP A 272 5.43 5.04 -7.47
CA TRP A 272 4.95 6.35 -7.89
C TRP A 272 3.89 6.18 -8.97
N VAL A 273 2.78 6.88 -8.79
CA VAL A 273 1.66 6.89 -9.74
C VAL A 273 1.47 8.27 -10.36
N SER A 274 2.06 9.30 -9.76
CA SER A 274 2.18 10.65 -10.28
C SER A 274 3.44 11.34 -9.73
N GLU A 275 3.68 12.59 -10.13
CA GLU A 275 4.77 13.42 -9.58
C GLU A 275 4.64 13.67 -8.06
N GLU A 276 3.40 13.59 -7.54
CA GLU A 276 3.06 13.97 -6.15
C GLU A 276 2.58 12.79 -5.29
N THR A 277 2.27 11.64 -5.88
CA THR A 277 1.62 10.54 -5.16
C THR A 277 2.23 9.19 -5.50
N PHE A 278 2.47 8.38 -4.47
CA PHE A 278 2.76 6.96 -4.60
C PHE A 278 1.70 6.12 -3.93
N VAL A 279 1.59 4.88 -4.38
CA VAL A 279 0.83 3.80 -3.74
C VAL A 279 1.83 2.85 -3.09
N PHE A 280 1.44 2.21 -1.98
CA PHE A 280 2.32 1.30 -1.26
C PHE A 280 1.62 0.04 -0.77
N LEU A 281 2.44 -1.01 -0.63
CA LEU A 281 2.08 -2.28 -0.02
C LEU A 281 2.91 -2.45 1.25
N HIS A 282 2.23 -2.74 2.36
CA HIS A 282 2.85 -3.01 3.66
C HIS A 282 2.57 -4.46 4.05
N TRP A 283 3.64 -5.20 4.28
CA TRP A 283 3.63 -6.65 4.51
C TRP A 283 3.79 -6.98 5.98
N ASP A 284 3.45 -8.20 6.40
CA ASP A 284 3.49 -8.63 7.80
C ASP A 284 4.89 -8.96 8.35
N GLU A 285 5.89 -9.10 7.48
CA GLU A 285 7.27 -9.41 7.86
C GLU A 285 8.26 -8.29 7.46
N PRO A 286 9.34 -8.10 8.23
CA PRO A 286 10.40 -7.12 7.89
C PRO A 286 11.19 -7.45 6.64
N ALA A 287 11.35 -8.75 6.36
CA ALA A 287 11.94 -9.21 5.11
C ALA A 287 10.79 -9.50 4.14
N VAL A 288 10.65 -8.66 3.12
CA VAL A 288 9.49 -8.72 2.21
C VAL A 288 9.39 -10.07 1.48
N GLU A 289 10.52 -10.74 1.24
CA GLU A 289 10.56 -12.06 0.61
C GLU A 289 10.15 -13.21 1.56
N GLU A 290 10.05 -12.92 2.85
CA GLU A 290 9.57 -13.84 3.91
C GLU A 290 8.11 -13.56 4.29
N ALA A 291 7.52 -12.45 3.83
CA ALA A 291 6.15 -12.05 4.14
C ALA A 291 5.11 -13.04 3.61
N GLU A 292 4.08 -13.30 4.41
CA GLU A 292 2.97 -14.18 4.01
C GLU A 292 1.73 -13.36 3.67
N ASN A 293 1.57 -12.18 4.28
CA ASN A 293 0.32 -11.44 4.26
C ASN A 293 0.54 -9.96 3.94
N LEU A 294 -0.27 -9.44 3.00
CA LEU A 294 -0.42 -8.00 2.82
C LEU A 294 -1.33 -7.47 3.94
N ILE A 295 -0.83 -6.58 4.79
CA ILE A 295 -1.56 -6.04 5.95
C ILE A 295 -2.08 -4.61 5.74
N TYR A 296 -1.43 -3.81 4.89
CA TYR A 296 -1.97 -2.53 4.43
C TYR A 296 -1.78 -2.31 2.93
N PHE A 297 -2.75 -1.62 2.34
CA PHE A 297 -2.67 -1.02 1.01
C PHE A 297 -3.03 0.46 1.16
N GLY A 298 -2.19 1.37 0.64
CA GLY A 298 -2.37 2.79 0.92
C GLY A 298 -1.68 3.69 -0.07
N MET A 299 -1.73 4.99 0.23
CA MET A 299 -1.07 6.02 -0.59
C MET A 299 -0.33 7.04 0.27
N GLY A 300 0.70 7.63 -0.32
CA GLY A 300 1.42 8.77 0.22
C GLY A 300 1.33 9.96 -0.73
N VAL A 301 1.03 11.14 -0.19
CA VAL A 301 0.98 12.41 -0.94
C VAL A 301 2.08 13.33 -0.47
N ARG A 302 2.86 13.84 -1.40
CA ARG A 302 3.95 14.77 -1.14
C ARG A 302 3.43 16.08 -0.57
N GLY A 303 4.12 16.60 0.45
CA GLY A 303 3.75 17.86 1.08
C GLY A 303 4.69 18.27 2.21
N GLN A 304 4.41 19.42 2.81
CA GLN A 304 5.07 19.88 4.02
C GLN A 304 4.36 19.37 5.27
N PHE A 305 5.07 19.37 6.41
CA PHE A 305 4.52 19.02 7.71
C PHE A 305 3.63 20.15 8.27
N THR A 306 2.52 20.43 7.60
CA THR A 306 1.53 21.45 7.98
C THR A 306 0.12 20.93 7.78
N THR A 307 -0.85 21.47 8.51
CA THR A 307 -2.27 21.12 8.33
C THR A 307 -2.82 21.52 6.96
N ASP A 308 -2.24 22.55 6.33
CA ASP A 308 -2.70 23.05 5.02
C ASP A 308 -2.27 22.12 3.87
N ASP A 309 -1.23 21.32 4.07
CA ASP A 309 -0.72 20.34 3.10
C ASP A 309 -1.23 18.91 3.36
N ILE A 310 -2.09 18.72 4.37
CA ILE A 310 -2.80 17.45 4.55
C ILE A 310 -3.79 17.28 3.39
N PRO A 311 -3.77 16.14 2.66
CA PRO A 311 -4.59 15.94 1.47
C PRO A 311 -6.08 16.19 1.71
N ALA A 312 -6.65 17.09 0.91
CA ALA A 312 -8.05 17.56 0.98
C ALA A 312 -8.54 17.97 2.39
N GLY A 313 -7.62 18.31 3.30
CA GLY A 313 -7.94 18.60 4.71
C GLY A 313 -8.47 17.41 5.50
N GLN A 314 -8.13 16.17 5.12
CA GLN A 314 -8.53 14.94 5.81
C GLN A 314 -7.55 14.56 6.93
N ASP A 315 -7.42 15.40 7.97
CA ASP A 315 -6.48 15.20 9.08
C ASP A 315 -6.81 13.99 9.96
N GLU A 316 -8.04 13.50 9.92
CA GLU A 316 -8.46 12.27 10.60
C GLU A 316 -8.09 11.00 9.82
N GLU A 317 -7.71 11.11 8.53
CA GLU A 317 -7.39 9.97 7.66
C GLU A 317 -5.90 9.89 7.34
N PHE A 318 -5.29 11.02 6.98
CA PHE A 318 -3.86 11.15 6.76
C PHE A 318 -3.15 11.49 8.07
N THR A 319 -3.19 10.56 9.01
CA THR A 319 -2.70 10.78 10.38
C THR A 319 -1.18 10.66 10.49
N HIS A 320 -0.52 10.07 9.49
CA HIS A 320 0.90 9.79 9.49
C HIS A 320 1.66 10.63 8.46
N PHE A 321 2.75 11.25 8.88
CA PHE A 321 3.71 11.95 8.04
C PHE A 321 5.08 11.28 8.15
N HIS A 322 5.75 11.15 7.01
CA HIS A 322 7.08 10.59 6.96
C HIS A 322 7.97 11.45 6.06
N LYS A 323 9.13 11.83 6.58
CA LYS A 323 10.12 12.65 5.87
C LYS A 323 10.79 11.87 4.74
N HIS A 324 11.12 12.59 3.68
CA HIS A 324 11.89 12.05 2.55
C HIS A 324 13.31 11.66 2.97
N GLU A 325 13.98 12.54 3.71
CA GLU A 325 15.35 12.41 4.18
C GLU A 325 15.40 12.52 5.71
N ALA A 326 16.05 11.54 6.34
CA ALA A 326 16.34 11.53 7.76
C ALA A 326 17.58 10.67 8.05
N ASP A 327 18.23 10.94 9.19
CA ASP A 327 19.45 10.22 9.62
C ASP A 327 19.18 8.80 10.14
N SER A 328 17.91 8.46 10.41
CA SER A 328 17.47 7.12 10.79
C SER A 328 16.00 6.92 10.43
N TRP A 329 15.56 5.67 10.46
CA TRP A 329 14.16 5.31 10.28
C TRP A 329 13.26 6.00 11.32
N GLU A 330 13.60 5.96 12.61
CA GLU A 330 12.78 6.61 13.65
C GLU A 330 12.73 8.13 13.46
N ALA A 331 13.83 8.72 13.03
CA ALA A 331 13.90 10.13 12.74
C ALA A 331 13.06 10.51 11.50
N GLY A 332 12.67 9.56 10.66
CA GLY A 332 11.79 9.74 9.51
C GLY A 332 10.37 10.16 9.85
N HIS A 333 9.83 9.64 10.95
CA HIS A 333 8.43 9.86 11.31
C HIS A 333 8.18 11.27 11.86
N GLY A 334 7.17 11.94 11.30
CA GLY A 334 6.72 13.28 11.67
C GLY A 334 7.68 14.39 11.24
N GLY A 335 7.31 15.62 11.61
CA GLY A 335 8.17 16.79 11.48
C GLY A 335 8.32 17.55 12.80
N GLN A 336 9.33 18.39 12.85
CA GLN A 336 9.64 19.33 13.93
C GLN A 336 9.40 20.78 13.48
N ASP A 337 9.36 21.02 12.17
CA ASP A 337 9.19 22.34 11.58
C ASP A 337 8.24 22.28 10.37
N PRO A 338 7.32 23.25 10.19
CA PRO A 338 6.43 23.33 9.04
C PRO A 338 7.14 23.45 7.69
N GLU A 339 8.42 23.84 7.65
CA GLU A 339 9.21 23.88 6.43
C GLU A 339 9.74 22.49 5.99
N GLN A 340 9.55 21.45 6.80
CA GLN A 340 9.99 20.10 6.47
C GLN A 340 9.05 19.40 5.49
N TRP A 341 9.65 18.79 4.49
CA TRP A 341 9.00 18.06 3.42
C TRP A 341 9.03 16.55 3.65
N GLY A 342 8.04 15.88 3.08
CA GLY A 342 7.87 14.45 3.19
C GLY A 342 6.62 14.04 2.45
N THR A 343 5.92 13.06 3.02
CA THR A 343 4.62 12.62 2.55
C THR A 343 3.64 12.43 3.69
N TRP A 344 2.39 12.81 3.46
CA TRP A 344 1.23 12.42 4.25
C TRP A 344 0.71 11.07 3.77
N LEU A 345 0.56 10.11 4.68
CA LEU A 345 0.20 8.73 4.36
C LEU A 345 -1.14 8.36 4.96
N VAL A 346 -1.91 7.60 4.19
CA VAL A 346 -3.10 6.88 4.66
C VAL A 346 -2.82 5.37 4.58
N HIS A 347 -3.08 4.66 5.66
CA HIS A 347 -2.93 3.22 5.77
C HIS A 347 -4.32 2.58 5.83
N HIS A 348 -4.70 1.83 4.80
CA HIS A 348 -5.93 1.05 4.82
C HIS A 348 -5.59 -0.43 5.06
N ALA A 349 -6.00 -0.95 6.20
CA ALA A 349 -5.81 -2.34 6.57
C ALA A 349 -6.60 -3.24 5.61
N THR A 350 -5.98 -4.33 5.19
CA THR A 350 -6.56 -5.32 4.26
C THR A 350 -7.01 -6.60 4.98
N ARG A 351 -6.64 -6.75 6.25
CA ARG A 351 -7.03 -7.87 7.12
C ARG A 351 -6.94 -7.45 8.59
N ASP A 352 -7.61 -8.21 9.45
CA ASP A 352 -7.44 -8.06 10.89
C ASP A 352 -6.04 -8.52 11.32
N HIS A 353 -5.35 -7.73 12.15
CA HIS A 353 -4.02 -8.05 12.66
C HIS A 353 -3.68 -7.26 13.93
N GLU A 354 -2.61 -7.63 14.63
CA GLU A 354 -2.14 -6.94 15.85
C GLU A 354 -0.90 -6.08 15.52
N MET A 355 -0.97 -4.80 15.87
CA MET A 355 0.14 -3.84 15.79
C MET A 355 0.51 -3.33 17.19
N PRO A 356 1.66 -2.64 17.37
CA PRO A 356 2.06 -2.10 18.68
C PRO A 356 1.04 -1.16 19.35
N TRP A 357 0.10 -0.59 18.59
CA TRP A 357 -1.00 0.24 19.08
C TRP A 357 -2.29 -0.51 19.38
N GLY A 358 -2.43 -1.78 18.97
CA GLY A 358 -3.59 -2.62 19.29
C GLY A 358 -4.01 -3.54 18.15
N GLU A 359 -5.22 -4.08 18.29
CA GLU A 359 -5.92 -4.80 17.24
C GLU A 359 -6.32 -3.80 16.15
N VAL A 360 -6.05 -4.15 14.90
CA VAL A 360 -6.41 -3.39 13.70
C VAL A 360 -7.43 -4.24 12.94
N GLU A 361 -8.58 -3.65 12.64
CA GLU A 361 -9.63 -4.26 11.80
C GLU A 361 -9.49 -3.74 10.36
N VAL A 362 -10.05 -4.47 9.38
CA VAL A 362 -10.12 -4.01 7.98
C VAL A 362 -10.76 -2.62 7.90
N GLY A 363 -10.05 -1.65 7.32
CA GLY A 363 -10.48 -0.25 7.33
C GLY A 363 -9.31 0.74 7.37
N VAL A 364 -9.57 2.04 7.44
CA VAL A 364 -8.51 3.05 7.60
C VAL A 364 -7.98 2.99 9.03
N ASP A 365 -6.69 2.71 9.17
CA ASP A 365 -6.02 2.67 10.47
C ASP A 365 -5.58 4.07 10.90
N ARG A 366 -6.51 4.75 11.58
CA ARG A 366 -6.31 6.10 12.11
C ARG A 366 -5.33 6.13 13.30
N GLU A 367 -4.99 4.98 13.86
CA GLU A 367 -4.03 4.83 14.97
C GLU A 367 -2.63 4.45 14.45
N PHE A 368 -2.42 4.34 13.13
CA PHE A 368 -1.13 4.08 12.53
C PHE A 368 -0.15 5.23 12.80
N MET A 369 0.68 5.05 13.83
CA MET A 369 1.79 5.93 14.21
C MET A 369 1.50 7.44 14.00
N PRO A 370 0.43 8.01 14.58
CA PRO A 370 -0.03 9.36 14.25
C PRO A 370 1.03 10.42 14.57
N THR A 371 1.19 11.39 13.67
CA THR A 371 2.17 12.49 13.75
C THR A 371 1.44 13.84 13.73
N PRO A 372 0.96 14.33 14.88
CA PRO A 372 0.20 15.57 14.92
C PRO A 372 1.09 16.79 14.61
N THR A 373 0.57 17.70 13.78
CA THR A 373 1.13 19.05 13.58
C THR A 373 0.82 19.96 14.77
N GLU A 374 1.71 20.91 15.09
CA GLU A 374 1.55 21.85 16.21
C GLU A 374 0.62 23.06 15.94
#